data_AF-A0A2M6XDF9-F1
#
_entry.id   AF-A0A2M6XDF9-F1
#
_cell.length_a   1.000
_cell.length_b   1.000
_cell.length_c   1.000
_cell.angle_alpha   90.00
_cell.angle_beta   90.00
_cell.angle_gamma   90.00
#
_symmetry.space_group_name_H-M   'P 1'
#
loop_
_entity.id
_entity.type
_entity.pdbx_description
1 polymer ?
#
loop_
_entity_poly.entity_id
_entity_poly.type
_entity_poly.pdbx_seq_one_letter_code
_entity_poly.pdbx_strand_id
1 'polypeptide(L)'
;MENQINVGDQNTQQIGQNPVNHQALTPEKPKTNFLMIGSIVLACFVVFGFGGYFLGKQQWVTKNSVQTTGITPSISPIPSETPYLAGDWKTYNITTEPTLGLANYTVKMPVSWKQIEHSSNFQDTETFQDQYGQFTYQLVIHQQKNYNEQTGKQYVTLKEVIGFPYDVTTLVVGGQQAAQVLPRAGSESDYKVLFFSKDTKLVFSIELDTPRDGSKLQQGETLFKQVLSSFKFLDSNSELPGLKTYTSSKYGISFKYPEDYKVEERVDGFFVITAPGEHVPQGGISIDVRLQGIFETYEKAVNYYITSVELSYNVQKPNLSVFIGVGKEGQIKGIEFQNAVLRYKTGALGLETINVEPYKSIFGTILSNFKII
;
A
#
# COMPACT_ATOMS: atom_id res chain seq x y z
N MET A 1 -52.45 7.05 -12.20
CA MET A 1 -52.48 8.16 -13.19
C MET A 1 -51.37 7.90 -14.17
N GLU A 2 -51.71 7.27 -15.28
CA GLU A 2 -50.87 7.08 -16.45
C GLU A 2 -50.61 8.44 -17.12
N ASN A 3 -49.43 8.63 -17.70
CA ASN A 3 -49.21 9.69 -18.68
C ASN A 3 -48.45 9.15 -19.90
N GLN A 4 -49.00 9.50 -21.04
CA GLN A 4 -48.74 8.97 -22.37
C GLN A 4 -47.54 9.64 -23.08
N ILE A 5 -46.88 8.80 -23.86
CA ILE A 5 -46.31 8.95 -25.22
C ILE A 5 -46.44 10.33 -25.90
N ASN A 6 -45.33 10.82 -26.48
CA ASN A 6 -45.35 11.78 -27.58
C ASN A 6 -44.38 11.31 -28.69
N VAL A 7 -44.90 11.19 -29.93
CA VAL A 7 -44.17 10.84 -31.15
C VAL A 7 -44.53 11.91 -32.19
N GLY A 8 -43.52 12.52 -32.81
CA GLY A 8 -43.62 13.41 -33.97
C GLY A 8 -42.19 13.69 -34.48
N ASP A 9 -41.89 13.87 -35.76
CA ASP A 9 -42.68 13.95 -36.98
C ASP A 9 -41.78 13.55 -38.17
N GLN A 10 -42.41 13.01 -39.22
CA GLN A 10 -41.81 12.80 -40.53
C GLN A 10 -41.72 14.12 -41.29
N ASN A 11 -40.63 14.34 -42.03
CA ASN A 11 -40.56 15.38 -43.05
C ASN A 11 -40.12 14.77 -44.39
N THR A 12 -41.05 14.76 -45.34
CA THR A 12 -40.89 14.41 -46.75
C THR A 12 -40.82 15.70 -47.57
N GLN A 13 -39.81 15.85 -48.43
CA GLN A 13 -39.94 16.71 -49.62
C GLN A 13 -39.31 16.06 -50.85
N GLN A 14 -40.08 16.16 -51.93
CA GLN A 14 -39.90 15.60 -53.27
C GLN A 14 -39.33 16.66 -54.24
N ILE A 15 -38.52 16.16 -55.18
CA ILE A 15 -38.52 16.43 -56.63
C ILE A 15 -38.22 17.85 -57.16
N GLY A 16 -37.17 17.91 -58.00
CA GLY A 16 -37.33 18.34 -59.39
C GLY A 16 -36.40 19.45 -59.87
N GLN A 17 -35.43 19.11 -60.73
CA GLN A 17 -35.37 19.52 -62.14
C GLN A 17 -33.98 19.24 -62.75
N ASN A 18 -34.00 18.61 -63.93
CA ASN A 18 -32.94 18.58 -64.94
C ASN A 18 -33.27 19.73 -65.92
N PRO A 19 -32.33 20.47 -66.56
CA PRO A 19 -31.39 19.90 -67.54
C PRO A 19 -30.05 20.67 -67.73
N VAL A 20 -29.14 20.09 -68.52
CA VAL A 20 -28.52 20.65 -69.76
C VAL A 20 -27.20 19.94 -70.04
N ASN A 21 -27.16 19.30 -71.20
CA ASN A 21 -26.09 18.47 -71.72
C ASN A 21 -24.96 19.35 -72.28
N HIS A 22 -23.87 19.52 -71.52
CA HIS A 22 -22.58 19.96 -72.06
C HIS A 22 -21.61 18.78 -72.03
N GLN A 23 -21.15 18.35 -73.19
CA GLN A 23 -20.03 17.42 -73.31
C GLN A 23 -18.77 18.11 -72.76
N ALA A 24 -18.48 17.88 -71.48
CA ALA A 24 -17.23 18.25 -70.86
C ALA A 24 -16.13 17.31 -71.37
N LEU A 25 -15.07 17.88 -71.95
CA LEU A 25 -13.81 17.21 -72.21
C LEU A 25 -13.37 16.52 -70.92
N THR A 26 -13.44 15.19 -70.88
CA THR A 26 -12.98 14.39 -69.75
C THR A 26 -11.52 14.69 -69.51
N PRO A 27 -11.16 15.34 -68.39
CA PRO A 27 -9.77 15.53 -68.02
C PRO A 27 -9.16 14.14 -67.88
N GLU A 28 -8.03 13.91 -68.53
CA GLU A 28 -7.30 12.66 -68.41
C GLU A 28 -7.05 12.41 -66.92
N LYS A 29 -7.74 11.42 -66.36
CA LYS A 29 -7.71 11.12 -64.94
C LYS A 29 -6.25 10.81 -64.60
N PRO A 30 -5.58 11.61 -63.74
CA PRO A 30 -4.20 11.34 -63.38
C PRO A 30 -4.17 9.91 -62.84
N LYS A 31 -3.30 9.07 -63.39
CA LYS A 31 -3.08 7.70 -62.92
C LYS A 31 -2.48 7.78 -61.52
N THR A 32 -3.33 7.93 -60.52
CA THR A 32 -2.92 7.96 -59.14
C THR A 32 -2.41 6.57 -58.79
N ASN A 33 -1.10 6.47 -58.57
CA ASN A 33 -0.49 5.22 -58.16
C ASN A 33 -0.81 4.99 -56.68
N PHE A 34 -1.94 4.32 -56.42
CA PHE A 34 -2.41 4.01 -55.06
C PHE A 34 -1.37 3.25 -54.24
N LEU A 35 -0.45 2.54 -54.88
CA LEU A 35 0.65 1.84 -54.23
C LEU A 35 1.66 2.82 -53.61
N MET A 36 1.94 3.93 -54.30
CA MET A 36 2.80 5.00 -53.77
C MET A 36 2.14 5.71 -52.58
N ILE A 37 0.85 6.00 -52.66
CA ILE A 37 0.09 6.60 -51.55
C ILE A 37 0.09 5.66 -50.33
N GLY A 38 -0.14 4.36 -50.55
CA GLY A 38 -0.10 3.35 -49.50
C GLY A 38 1.26 3.28 -48.80
N SER A 39 2.37 3.34 -49.55
CA SER A 39 3.71 3.33 -48.96
C SER A 39 4.02 4.55 -48.09
N ILE A 40 3.53 5.73 -48.50
CA ILE A 40 3.73 6.97 -47.74
C ILE A 40 2.95 6.91 -46.42
N VAL A 41 1.69 6.48 -46.48
CA VAL A 41 0.84 6.36 -45.27
C VAL A 41 1.46 5.35 -44.30
N LEU A 42 1.93 4.20 -44.78
CA LEU A 42 2.58 3.20 -43.94
C LEU A 42 3.86 3.73 -43.29
N ALA A 43 4.71 4.43 -44.03
CA ALA A 43 5.92 5.05 -43.50
C ALA A 43 5.60 6.09 -42.40
N CYS A 44 4.56 6.91 -42.60
CA CYS A 44 4.09 7.84 -41.58
C CYS A 44 3.61 7.11 -40.32
N PHE A 45 2.85 6.01 -40.43
CA PHE A 45 2.42 5.24 -39.27
C PHE A 45 3.59 4.66 -38.47
N VAL A 46 4.65 4.20 -39.14
CA VAL A 46 5.84 3.68 -38.45
C VAL A 46 6.59 4.82 -37.74
N VAL A 47 6.83 5.94 -38.42
CA VAL A 47 7.58 7.07 -37.84
C VAL A 47 6.81 7.73 -36.70
N PHE A 48 5.52 8.01 -36.87
CA PHE A 48 4.71 8.66 -35.83
C PHE A 48 4.24 7.69 -34.74
N GLY A 49 3.95 6.44 -35.09
CA GLY A 49 3.54 5.42 -34.11
C GLY A 49 4.69 5.02 -33.20
N PHE A 50 5.78 4.50 -33.75
CA PHE A 50 6.93 4.08 -32.94
C PHE A 50 7.70 5.28 -32.39
N GLY A 51 7.97 6.30 -33.20
CA GLY A 51 8.68 7.50 -32.75
C GLY A 51 7.90 8.26 -31.66
N GLY A 52 6.59 8.43 -31.85
CA GLY A 52 5.71 9.06 -30.87
C GLY A 52 5.58 8.27 -29.57
N TYR A 53 5.53 6.93 -29.63
CA TYR A 53 5.46 6.08 -28.44
C TYR A 53 6.72 6.20 -27.56
N PHE A 54 7.91 6.19 -28.17
CA PHE A 54 9.17 6.30 -27.42
C PHE A 54 9.43 7.71 -26.88
N LEU A 55 9.16 8.76 -27.67
CA LEU A 55 9.25 10.16 -27.20
C LEU A 55 8.24 10.44 -26.08
N GLY A 56 7.02 9.88 -26.18
CA GLY A 56 5.99 9.98 -25.14
C GLY A 56 6.40 9.33 -23.82
N LYS A 57 7.04 8.15 -23.86
CA LYS A 57 7.54 7.49 -22.63
C LYS A 57 8.69 8.26 -21.97
N GLN A 58 9.51 8.96 -22.73
CA GLN A 58 10.68 9.67 -22.18
C GLN A 58 10.29 10.93 -21.40
N GLN A 59 9.14 11.57 -21.70
CA GLN A 59 8.71 12.80 -21.02
C GLN A 59 8.08 12.60 -19.62
N TRP A 60 7.68 11.37 -19.26
CA TRP A 60 7.04 11.12 -17.96
C TRP A 60 8.02 10.84 -16.82
N VAL A 61 9.31 10.62 -17.11
CA VAL A 61 10.32 10.25 -16.10
C VAL A 61 11.11 11.47 -15.60
N THR A 62 10.99 12.66 -16.22
CA THR A 62 11.91 13.79 -15.94
C THR A 62 11.21 15.12 -15.60
N LYS A 63 9.94 15.12 -15.16
CA LYS A 63 9.23 16.37 -14.79
C LYS A 63 8.91 16.56 -13.30
N ASN A 64 9.51 15.78 -12.40
CA ASN A 64 9.39 16.01 -10.96
C ASN A 64 10.65 16.58 -10.29
N SER A 65 11.60 17.13 -11.05
CA SER A 65 12.61 18.03 -10.48
C SER A 65 12.06 19.44 -10.50
N VAL A 66 11.29 19.78 -9.46
CA VAL A 66 11.07 21.18 -9.10
C VAL A 66 12.44 21.73 -8.71
N GLN A 67 12.97 22.65 -9.52
CA GLN A 67 14.08 23.52 -9.11
C GLN A 67 13.56 24.43 -8.00
N THR A 68 13.60 23.95 -6.76
CA THR A 68 13.32 24.73 -5.57
C THR A 68 14.55 25.58 -5.27
N THR A 69 14.63 26.77 -5.84
CA THR A 69 15.48 27.85 -5.30
C THR A 69 14.80 28.40 -4.05
N GLY A 70 14.87 27.63 -2.97
CA GLY A 70 14.33 27.95 -1.67
C GLY A 70 14.94 26.99 -0.67
N ILE A 71 15.64 27.55 0.31
CA ILE A 71 16.34 26.85 1.39
C ILE A 71 15.33 25.98 2.14
N THR A 72 15.18 24.71 1.74
CA THR A 72 14.39 23.74 2.51
C THR A 72 15.20 23.41 3.77
N PRO A 73 14.68 23.67 4.98
CA PRO A 73 15.36 23.23 6.20
C PRO A 73 15.35 21.70 6.20
N SER A 74 16.49 21.11 5.82
CA SER A 74 16.76 19.72 6.13
C SER A 74 16.84 19.65 7.65
N ILE A 75 15.97 18.83 8.25
CA ILE A 75 16.05 18.49 9.67
C ILE A 75 17.29 17.59 9.84
N SER A 76 18.47 18.22 9.80
CA SER A 76 19.70 17.64 10.30
C SER A 76 19.49 17.39 11.79
N PRO A 77 19.96 16.27 12.37
CA PRO A 77 19.80 16.01 13.80
C PRO A 77 20.35 17.21 14.58
N ILE A 78 19.45 17.98 15.18
CA ILE A 78 19.81 19.11 16.04
C ILE A 78 20.47 18.49 17.28
N PRO A 79 21.68 18.90 17.66
CA PRO A 79 22.25 18.55 18.96
C PRO A 79 21.29 19.06 20.03
N SER A 80 20.61 18.13 20.71
CA SER A 80 19.56 18.42 21.68
C SER A 80 20.18 18.89 23.00
N GLU A 81 20.25 20.20 23.24
CA GLU A 81 20.73 20.78 24.50
C GLU A 81 19.69 20.78 25.64
N THR A 82 18.57 20.06 25.51
CA THR A 82 17.57 19.95 26.59
C THR A 82 17.49 18.50 27.13
N PRO A 83 17.68 18.24 28.44
CA PRO A 83 17.96 16.89 28.96
C PRO A 83 16.74 15.96 29.10
N TYR A 84 15.54 16.37 28.70
CA TYR A 84 14.31 15.66 29.09
C TYR A 84 13.95 14.46 28.18
N LEU A 85 14.64 14.23 27.07
CA LEU A 85 14.40 13.05 26.20
C LEU A 85 15.66 12.25 25.90
N ALA A 86 16.61 12.22 26.84
CA ALA A 86 17.65 11.17 26.90
C ALA A 86 17.09 9.85 27.45
N GLY A 87 15.79 9.60 27.28
CA GLY A 87 15.17 8.32 27.59
C GLY A 87 15.52 7.30 26.53
N ASP A 88 15.56 6.03 26.90
CA ASP A 88 15.71 4.95 25.95
C ASP A 88 14.59 5.02 24.89
N TRP A 89 14.96 4.86 23.62
CA TRP A 89 14.05 4.84 22.49
C TRP A 89 13.88 3.40 21.98
N LYS A 90 12.65 2.95 21.83
CA LYS A 90 12.32 1.66 21.22
C LYS A 90 12.08 1.86 19.72
N THR A 91 12.68 0.99 18.90
CA THR A 91 12.43 0.96 17.46
C THR A 91 11.27 0.02 17.17
N TYR A 92 10.30 0.49 16.38
CA TYR A 92 9.18 -0.28 15.87
C TYR A 92 9.40 -0.50 14.39
N ASN A 93 9.37 -1.77 13.98
CA ASN A 93 9.41 -2.18 12.59
C ASN A 93 7.96 -2.42 12.16
N ILE A 94 7.46 -1.62 11.23
CA ILE A 94 6.06 -1.66 10.81
C ILE A 94 6.01 -2.06 9.35
N THR A 95 5.18 -3.05 9.06
CA THR A 95 4.86 -3.49 7.71
C THR A 95 3.42 -3.09 7.44
N THR A 96 3.20 -2.27 6.43
CA THR A 96 1.85 -1.85 6.06
C THR A 96 1.02 -3.03 5.58
N GLU A 97 -0.29 -2.93 5.73
CA GLU A 97 -1.20 -3.96 5.26
C GLU A 97 -1.06 -4.21 3.75
N PRO A 98 -0.97 -5.49 3.30
CA PRO A 98 -0.75 -5.82 1.90
C PRO A 98 -1.81 -5.26 0.92
N THR A 99 -2.99 -4.88 1.41
CA THR A 99 -4.07 -4.29 0.62
C THR A 99 -3.82 -2.87 0.17
N LEU A 100 -3.24 -2.06 1.05
CA LEU A 100 -2.99 -0.65 0.82
C LEU A 100 -1.85 -0.52 -0.19
N GLY A 101 -0.91 -1.45 -0.12
CA GLY A 101 0.40 -1.39 -0.77
C GLY A 101 1.43 -1.83 0.26
N LEU A 102 2.56 -2.36 -0.18
CA LEU A 102 3.57 -2.88 0.73
C LEU A 102 4.66 -1.82 0.94
N ALA A 103 4.67 -1.22 2.11
CA ALA A 103 5.72 -0.37 2.60
C ALA A 103 6.19 -0.92 3.94
N ASN A 104 7.51 -1.05 4.08
CA ASN A 104 8.13 -1.38 5.34
C ASN A 104 8.78 -0.10 5.85
N TYR A 105 8.59 0.22 7.11
CA TYR A 105 9.22 1.38 7.71
C TYR A 105 9.59 1.12 9.16
N THR A 106 10.48 1.97 9.66
CA THR A 106 10.83 2.00 11.06
C THR A 106 10.52 3.36 11.62
N VAL A 107 10.11 3.38 12.88
CA VAL A 107 9.91 4.60 13.65
C VAL A 107 10.36 4.32 15.09
N LYS A 108 10.93 5.32 15.75
CA LYS A 108 11.30 5.22 17.16
C LYS A 108 10.30 5.97 18.02
N MET A 109 9.93 5.35 19.14
CA MET A 109 9.13 5.97 20.20
C MET A 109 9.86 5.88 21.53
N PRO A 110 9.54 6.74 22.52
CA PRO A 110 10.05 6.57 23.88
C PRO A 110 9.68 5.18 24.44
N VAL A 111 10.58 4.53 25.17
CA VAL A 111 10.35 3.17 25.73
C VAL A 111 9.12 3.11 26.65
N SER A 112 8.77 4.22 27.28
CA SER A 112 7.57 4.30 28.14
C SER A 112 6.25 4.26 27.36
N TRP A 113 6.29 4.43 26.04
CA TRP A 113 5.12 4.43 25.18
C TRP A 113 4.69 3.01 24.83
N LYS A 114 3.39 2.81 24.70
CA LYS A 114 2.78 1.56 24.26
C LYS A 114 2.16 1.75 22.89
N GLN A 115 2.38 0.77 22.02
CA GLN A 115 1.58 0.63 20.81
C GLN A 115 0.22 0.07 21.24
N ILE A 116 -0.86 0.65 20.72
CA ILE A 116 -2.22 0.25 21.03
C ILE A 116 -2.71 -0.62 19.90
N GLU A 117 -3.19 -1.80 20.28
CA GLU A 117 -3.86 -2.69 19.35
C GLU A 117 -5.25 -2.14 19.03
N HIS A 118 -5.52 -1.98 17.75
CA HIS A 118 -6.86 -1.66 17.27
C HIS A 118 -7.61 -2.91 16.85
N SER A 119 -8.94 -2.80 16.84
CA SER A 119 -9.77 -3.80 16.17
C SER A 119 -9.46 -3.84 14.67
N SER A 120 -9.83 -4.95 14.02
CA SER A 120 -9.54 -5.22 12.60
C SER A 120 -10.08 -4.19 11.61
N ASN A 121 -10.86 -3.19 12.03
CA ASN A 121 -11.34 -2.11 11.17
C ASN A 121 -10.34 -0.95 11.00
N PHE A 122 -9.22 -0.93 11.74
CA PHE A 122 -8.21 0.13 11.72
C PHE A 122 -6.83 -0.38 11.28
N GLN A 123 -6.79 -1.34 10.35
CA GLN A 123 -5.53 -1.98 9.94
C GLN A 123 -4.55 -1.01 9.24
N ASP A 124 -5.01 0.20 8.94
CA ASP A 124 -4.27 1.26 8.28
C ASP A 124 -3.72 2.31 9.26
N THR A 125 -3.86 2.04 10.56
CA THR A 125 -3.56 2.98 11.65
C THR A 125 -2.69 2.34 12.71
N GLU A 126 -1.59 3.01 13.05
CA GLU A 126 -0.74 2.69 14.20
C GLU A 126 -0.91 3.76 15.26
N THR A 127 -1.31 3.38 16.48
CA THR A 127 -1.42 4.33 17.59
C THR A 127 -0.40 4.01 18.67
N PHE A 128 0.27 5.05 19.13
CA PHE A 128 1.18 5.00 20.26
C PHE A 128 0.73 6.01 21.31
N GLN A 129 0.73 5.60 22.57
CA GLN A 129 0.38 6.47 23.69
C GLN A 129 1.42 6.37 24.80
N ASP A 130 1.57 7.47 25.54
CA ASP A 130 2.33 7.48 26.79
C ASP A 130 1.62 6.66 27.89
N GLN A 131 2.29 6.46 29.03
CA GLN A 131 1.86 5.50 30.05
C GLN A 131 0.38 5.61 30.43
N TYR A 132 -0.25 4.44 30.66
CA TYR A 132 -1.66 4.29 30.99
C TYR A 132 -2.11 5.24 32.11
N GLY A 133 -3.12 6.06 31.83
CA GLY A 133 -3.89 6.81 32.83
C GLY A 133 -3.72 8.34 32.82
N GLN A 134 -2.73 8.90 32.10
CA GLN A 134 -2.61 10.36 31.95
C GLN A 134 -2.83 10.87 30.51
N PHE A 135 -2.76 9.99 29.50
CA PHE A 135 -3.00 10.30 28.06
C PHE A 135 -2.45 11.67 27.66
N THR A 136 -1.19 11.94 28.02
CA THR A 136 -0.56 13.24 27.75
C THR A 136 -0.30 13.38 26.26
N TYR A 137 0.12 12.29 25.63
CA TYR A 137 0.50 12.26 24.23
C TYR A 137 -0.11 11.06 23.54
N GLN A 138 -0.66 11.31 22.36
CA GLN A 138 -1.12 10.26 21.46
C GLN A 138 -0.55 10.53 20.08
N LEU A 139 0.21 9.58 19.55
CA LEU A 139 0.69 9.61 18.18
C LEU A 139 -0.06 8.60 17.33
N VAL A 140 -0.51 9.04 16.17
CA VAL A 140 -1.23 8.23 15.20
C VAL A 140 -0.49 8.28 13.86
N ILE A 141 -0.14 7.12 13.32
CA ILE A 141 0.37 6.97 11.95
C ILE A 141 -0.75 6.33 11.13
N HIS A 142 -1.41 7.14 10.31
CA HIS A 142 -2.43 6.68 9.38
C HIS A 142 -1.83 6.52 7.98
N GLN A 143 -2.27 5.49 7.27
CA GLN A 143 -1.81 5.14 5.94
C GLN A 143 -3.02 4.94 5.06
N GLN A 144 -2.97 5.39 3.82
CA GLN A 144 -4.09 5.12 2.90
C GLN A 144 -3.58 4.97 1.49
N LYS A 145 -4.36 4.30 0.64
CA LYS A 145 -4.09 4.27 -0.79
C LYS A 145 -4.02 5.70 -1.33
N ASN A 146 -3.02 5.98 -2.15
CA ASN A 146 -2.97 7.20 -2.94
C ASN A 146 -4.04 7.13 -4.04
N TYR A 147 -5.26 7.52 -3.69
CA TYR A 147 -6.42 7.52 -4.56
C TYR A 147 -7.33 8.72 -4.22
N ASN A 148 -7.63 9.52 -5.24
CA ASN A 148 -8.54 10.64 -5.17
C ASN A 148 -9.92 10.19 -5.65
N GLU A 149 -10.87 10.09 -4.72
CA GLU A 149 -12.23 9.62 -5.01
C GLU A 149 -12.99 10.55 -5.96
N GLN A 150 -12.70 11.85 -5.98
CA GLN A 150 -13.37 12.81 -6.85
C GLN A 150 -12.95 12.66 -8.31
N THR A 151 -11.67 12.34 -8.54
CA THR A 151 -11.12 12.27 -9.91
C THR A 151 -10.97 10.84 -10.42
N GLY A 152 -11.08 9.84 -9.55
CA GLY A 152 -10.82 8.43 -9.85
C GLY A 152 -9.35 8.11 -10.17
N LYS A 153 -8.42 9.01 -9.81
CA LYS A 153 -6.98 8.92 -10.12
C LYS A 153 -6.15 9.05 -8.86
N GLN A 154 -4.86 8.73 -8.92
CA GLN A 154 -3.94 8.97 -7.80
C GLN A 154 -3.66 10.47 -7.67
N TYR A 155 -3.42 10.94 -6.44
CA TYR A 155 -2.88 12.27 -6.22
C TYR A 155 -1.44 12.34 -6.76
N VAL A 156 -1.12 13.42 -7.45
CA VAL A 156 0.21 13.66 -8.04
C VAL A 156 1.05 14.54 -7.13
N THR A 157 0.41 15.41 -6.35
CA THR A 157 1.10 16.37 -5.47
C THR A 157 0.51 16.38 -4.06
N LEU A 158 1.30 16.77 -3.07
CA LEU A 158 0.79 16.95 -1.70
C LEU A 158 -0.25 18.06 -1.63
N LYS A 159 -0.18 19.07 -2.51
CA LYS A 159 -1.19 20.14 -2.61
C LYS A 159 -2.57 19.58 -2.96
N GLU A 160 -2.64 18.60 -3.86
CA GLU A 160 -3.90 17.92 -4.19
C GLU A 160 -4.42 17.08 -3.03
N VAL A 161 -3.54 16.43 -2.28
CA VAL A 161 -3.92 15.64 -1.08
C VAL A 161 -4.50 16.54 0.01
N ILE A 162 -3.82 17.65 0.33
CA ILE A 162 -4.22 18.54 1.42
C ILE A 162 -5.42 19.43 1.04
N GLY A 163 -5.61 19.72 -0.24
CA GLY A 163 -6.73 20.54 -0.75
C GLY A 163 -6.70 22.01 -0.32
N PHE A 164 -5.60 22.50 0.28
CA PHE A 164 -5.49 23.88 0.71
C PHE A 164 -5.16 24.81 -0.48
N PRO A 165 -5.77 26.01 -0.53
CA PRO A 165 -5.52 26.97 -1.59
C PRO A 165 -4.17 27.69 -1.45
N TYR A 166 -3.54 27.61 -0.28
CA TYR A 166 -2.26 28.22 0.05
C TYR A 166 -1.16 27.16 0.20
N ASP A 167 0.09 27.62 0.15
CA ASP A 167 1.25 26.74 0.33
C ASP A 167 1.48 26.46 1.82
N VAL A 168 1.89 25.23 2.12
CA VAL A 168 2.17 24.76 3.48
C VAL A 168 3.67 24.61 3.69
N THR A 169 4.10 24.68 4.95
CA THR A 169 5.48 24.39 5.32
C THR A 169 5.85 22.99 4.87
N THR A 170 6.98 22.86 4.18
CA THR A 170 7.51 21.57 3.75
C THR A 170 8.72 21.16 4.57
N LEU A 171 8.79 19.87 4.90
CA LEU A 171 9.94 19.25 5.56
C LEU A 171 10.25 17.91 4.89
N VAL A 172 11.28 17.19 5.37
CA VAL A 172 11.66 15.87 4.84
C VAL A 172 11.44 14.81 5.91
N VAL A 173 10.65 13.77 5.61
CA VAL A 173 10.41 12.60 6.48
C VAL A 173 10.78 11.34 5.73
N GLY A 174 11.65 10.50 6.29
CA GLY A 174 12.06 9.24 5.63
C GLY A 174 12.68 9.44 4.23
N GLY A 175 13.24 10.62 3.94
CA GLY A 175 13.74 10.98 2.61
C GLY A 175 12.67 11.38 1.60
N GLN A 176 11.41 11.57 2.02
CA GLN A 176 10.32 12.10 1.19
C GLN A 176 9.98 13.52 1.60
N GLN A 177 9.60 14.36 0.63
CA GLN A 177 9.02 15.66 0.94
C GLN A 177 7.69 15.45 1.66
N ALA A 178 7.48 16.20 2.74
CA ALA A 178 6.30 16.16 3.57
C ALA A 178 5.70 17.55 3.71
N ALA A 179 4.38 17.62 3.78
CA ALA A 179 3.59 18.81 4.05
C ALA A 179 3.23 18.83 5.53
N GLN A 180 3.70 19.84 6.26
CA GLN A 180 3.26 20.09 7.63
C GLN A 180 1.97 20.91 7.58
N VAL A 181 0.86 20.27 7.96
CA VAL A 181 -0.49 20.88 7.87
C VAL A 181 -1.01 21.38 9.23
N LEU A 182 -0.38 20.95 10.34
CA LEU A 182 -0.64 21.42 11.70
C LEU A 182 0.69 21.67 12.44
N PRO A 183 0.71 22.55 13.47
CA PRO A 183 -0.44 23.29 14.03
C PRO A 183 -0.93 24.44 13.14
N ARG A 184 -2.16 24.89 13.41
CA ARG A 184 -2.77 26.13 12.88
C ARG A 184 -3.51 26.84 14.01
N ALA A 185 -4.00 28.06 13.79
CA ALA A 185 -4.76 28.80 14.79
C ALA A 185 -5.95 27.96 15.30
N GLY A 186 -6.00 27.72 16.61
CA GLY A 186 -7.00 26.87 17.27
C GLY A 186 -6.72 25.37 17.24
N SER A 187 -5.56 24.94 16.74
CA SER A 187 -5.06 23.55 16.75
C SER A 187 -3.60 23.52 17.18
N GLU A 188 -3.21 24.41 18.10
CA GLU A 188 -1.84 24.52 18.60
C GLU A 188 -1.39 23.25 19.33
N SER A 189 -2.34 22.47 19.86
CA SER A 189 -2.10 21.20 20.54
C SER A 189 -1.80 20.03 19.61
N ASP A 190 -1.96 20.21 18.30
CA ASP A 190 -1.97 19.10 17.35
C ASP A 190 -0.87 19.32 16.31
N TYR A 191 -0.10 18.27 16.03
CA TYR A 191 0.98 18.30 15.05
C TYR A 191 0.70 17.27 13.98
N LYS A 192 0.83 17.64 12.70
CA LYS A 192 0.48 16.72 11.61
C LYS A 192 1.30 16.96 10.36
N VAL A 193 1.84 15.88 9.81
CA VAL A 193 2.52 15.87 8.52
C VAL A 193 1.90 14.84 7.58
N LEU A 194 1.83 15.18 6.30
CA LEU A 194 1.44 14.26 5.22
C LEU A 194 2.55 14.11 4.20
N PHE A 195 2.77 12.90 3.73
CA PHE A 195 3.77 12.60 2.69
C PHE A 195 3.40 11.35 1.91
N PHE A 196 3.98 11.17 0.73
CA PHE A 196 3.81 9.95 -0.06
C PHE A 196 4.80 8.86 0.36
N SER A 197 4.44 7.59 0.14
CA SER A 197 5.44 6.52 0.09
C SER A 197 6.46 6.75 -1.04
N LYS A 198 7.64 6.11 -0.94
CA LYS A 198 8.68 6.15 -2.00
C LYS A 198 8.13 5.77 -3.39
N ASP A 199 7.19 4.83 -3.46
CA ASP A 199 6.56 4.38 -4.71
C ASP A 199 5.26 5.14 -5.04
N THR A 200 4.94 6.17 -4.25
CA THR A 200 3.74 7.01 -4.35
C THR A 200 2.40 6.26 -4.30
N LYS A 201 2.38 4.98 -3.93
CA LYS A 201 1.13 4.21 -3.82
C LYS A 201 0.36 4.49 -2.55
N LEU A 202 1.02 5.01 -1.52
CA LEU A 202 0.41 5.34 -0.23
C LEU A 202 0.57 6.84 0.08
N VAL A 203 -0.40 7.36 0.83
CA VAL A 203 -0.31 8.61 1.56
C VAL A 203 -0.18 8.28 3.04
N PHE A 204 0.87 8.77 3.67
CA PHE A 204 1.09 8.72 5.11
C PHE A 204 0.60 10.00 5.77
N SER A 205 0.04 9.86 6.96
CA SER A 205 -0.28 10.95 7.88
C SER A 205 0.27 10.59 9.26
N ILE A 206 1.20 11.36 9.78
CA ILE A 206 1.69 11.21 11.15
C ILE A 206 1.15 12.39 11.96
N GLU A 207 0.44 12.10 13.03
CA GLU A 207 -0.26 13.05 13.87
C GLU A 207 0.11 12.85 15.33
N LEU A 208 0.37 13.93 16.07
CA LEU A 208 0.61 13.91 17.51
C LEU A 208 -0.32 14.90 18.20
N ASP A 209 -1.12 14.39 19.12
CA ASP A 209 -1.96 15.18 20.02
C ASP A 209 -1.21 15.45 21.33
N THR A 210 -1.39 16.66 21.86
CA THR A 210 -0.91 17.10 23.17
C THR A 210 -2.06 17.67 24.01
N PRO A 211 -1.89 17.90 25.33
CA PRO A 211 -2.94 18.47 26.16
C PRO A 211 -3.35 19.86 25.66
N ARG A 212 -4.67 20.06 25.52
CA ARG A 212 -5.28 21.29 24.99
C ARG A 212 -5.09 22.53 25.87
N ASP A 213 -4.69 22.34 27.12
CA ASP A 213 -4.38 23.45 28.04
C ASP A 213 -3.06 24.16 27.66
N GLY A 214 -2.34 23.65 26.67
CA GLY A 214 -1.09 24.22 26.18
C GLY A 214 0.12 23.94 27.06
N SER A 215 -0.05 23.19 28.15
CA SER A 215 1.01 22.92 29.13
C SER A 215 2.20 22.14 28.55
N LYS A 216 2.01 21.49 27.40
CA LYS A 216 3.02 20.64 26.74
C LYS A 216 3.33 21.00 25.29
N LEU A 217 2.91 22.16 24.77
CA LEU A 217 3.09 22.46 23.34
C LEU A 217 4.54 22.34 22.89
N GLN A 218 5.47 23.07 23.53
CA GLN A 218 6.88 23.05 23.15
C GLN A 218 7.52 21.65 23.28
N GLN A 219 7.09 20.89 24.28
CA GLN A 219 7.58 19.54 24.54
C GLN A 219 7.06 18.56 23.47
N GLY A 220 5.78 18.67 23.11
CA GLY A 220 5.15 17.92 22.04
C GLY A 220 5.75 18.24 20.67
N GLU A 221 6.00 19.51 20.36
CA GLU A 221 6.67 19.89 19.11
C GLU A 221 8.06 19.24 18.98
N THR A 222 8.84 19.31 20.07
CA THR A 222 10.18 18.71 20.12
C THR A 222 10.12 17.20 19.94
N LEU A 223 9.22 16.54 20.68
CA LEU A 223 8.99 15.11 20.59
C LEU A 223 8.57 14.70 19.17
N PHE A 224 7.62 15.42 18.56
CA PHE A 224 7.14 15.15 17.22
C PHE A 224 8.27 15.23 16.19
N LYS A 225 9.10 16.28 16.24
CA LYS A 225 10.26 16.42 15.36
C LYS A 225 11.24 15.25 15.53
N GLN A 226 11.47 14.79 16.76
CA GLN A 226 12.32 13.63 17.03
C GLN A 226 11.73 12.34 16.43
N VAL A 227 10.43 12.09 16.61
CA VAL A 227 9.75 10.95 15.99
C VAL A 227 9.88 11.00 14.47
N LEU A 228 9.58 12.15 13.84
CA LEU A 228 9.71 12.32 12.39
C LEU A 228 11.15 12.10 11.90
N SER A 229 12.15 12.57 12.65
CA SER A 229 13.56 12.36 12.31
C SER A 229 14.00 10.90 12.39
N SER A 230 13.30 10.09 13.18
CA SER A 230 13.55 8.66 13.32
C SER A 230 12.86 7.81 12.25
N PHE A 231 11.85 8.36 11.57
CA PHE A 231 11.09 7.67 10.56
C PHE A 231 11.96 7.33 9.35
N LYS A 232 12.00 6.06 8.96
CA LYS A 232 12.74 5.58 7.79
C LYS A 232 11.96 4.54 7.05
N PHE A 233 11.73 4.76 5.75
CA PHE A 233 11.33 3.69 4.85
C PHE A 233 12.46 2.68 4.73
N LEU A 234 12.15 1.42 4.97
CA LEU A 234 12.99 0.31 4.63
C LEU A 234 12.89 0.10 3.12
N ASP A 235 14.02 -0.12 2.46
CA ASP A 235 13.99 -0.50 1.05
C ASP A 235 13.33 -1.87 0.94
N SER A 236 12.61 -2.10 -0.16
CA SER A 236 11.94 -3.40 -0.42
C SER A 236 12.92 -4.58 -0.36
N ASN A 237 14.23 -4.31 -0.49
CA ASN A 237 15.32 -5.27 -0.38
C ASN A 237 16.18 -5.11 0.89
N SER A 238 15.99 -4.04 1.70
CA SER A 238 16.73 -3.94 2.96
C SER A 238 16.14 -4.97 3.92
N GLU A 239 16.93 -6.00 4.21
CA GLU A 239 16.54 -7.01 5.19
C GLU A 239 16.19 -6.30 6.49
N LEU A 240 14.99 -6.55 7.03
CA LEU A 240 14.68 -6.15 8.39
C LEU A 240 15.80 -6.70 9.28
N PRO A 241 16.49 -5.86 10.08
CA PRO A 241 17.58 -6.33 10.91
C PRO A 241 17.05 -7.39 11.88
N GLY A 242 17.83 -8.46 12.09
CA GLY A 242 17.43 -9.57 12.95
C GLY A 242 16.47 -10.58 12.31
N LEU A 243 16.43 -10.68 10.97
CA LEU A 243 15.77 -11.80 10.29
C LEU A 243 16.76 -12.89 9.87
N LYS A 244 16.38 -14.15 10.08
CA LYS A 244 17.01 -15.33 9.49
C LYS A 244 16.25 -15.79 8.26
N THR A 245 16.95 -16.44 7.33
CA THR A 245 16.34 -17.07 6.16
C THR A 245 16.22 -18.57 6.38
N TYR A 246 15.00 -19.10 6.35
CA TYR A 246 14.76 -20.53 6.24
C TYR A 246 14.76 -20.92 4.77
N THR A 247 15.39 -22.05 4.43
CA THR A 247 15.36 -22.62 3.08
C THR A 247 15.19 -24.12 3.19
N SER A 248 14.19 -24.66 2.49
CA SER A 248 14.04 -26.10 2.32
C SER A 248 14.16 -26.46 0.85
N SER A 249 15.33 -26.99 0.45
CA SER A 249 15.56 -27.47 -0.91
C SER A 249 14.65 -28.65 -1.26
N LYS A 250 14.25 -29.47 -0.26
CA LYS A 250 13.33 -30.59 -0.45
C LYS A 250 11.98 -30.14 -1.02
N TYR A 251 11.46 -29.02 -0.52
CA TYR A 251 10.19 -28.47 -0.96
C TYR A 251 10.33 -27.24 -1.86
N GLY A 252 11.54 -26.82 -2.23
CA GLY A 252 11.75 -25.63 -3.06
C GLY A 252 11.07 -24.38 -2.49
N ILE A 253 11.23 -24.14 -1.19
CA ILE A 253 10.70 -22.94 -0.52
C ILE A 253 11.79 -22.22 0.28
N SER A 254 11.63 -20.92 0.43
CA SER A 254 12.38 -20.10 1.37
C SER A 254 11.55 -18.95 1.90
N PHE A 255 11.75 -18.55 3.15
CA PHE A 255 11.12 -17.39 3.75
C PHE A 255 12.01 -16.81 4.85
N LYS A 256 11.74 -15.57 5.24
CA LYS A 256 12.45 -14.91 6.34
C LYS A 256 11.60 -14.87 7.60
N TYR A 257 12.24 -15.00 8.75
CA TYR A 257 11.60 -15.02 10.08
C TYR A 257 12.54 -14.39 11.11
N PRO A 258 12.05 -13.89 12.27
CA PRO A 258 12.92 -13.27 13.27
C PRO A 258 13.96 -14.24 13.84
N GLU A 259 15.15 -13.73 14.13
CA GLU A 259 16.33 -14.51 14.51
C GLU A 259 16.16 -15.32 15.80
N ASP A 260 15.36 -14.79 16.73
CA ASP A 260 15.02 -15.37 18.02
C ASP A 260 13.89 -16.42 17.92
N TYR A 261 13.19 -16.49 16.79
CA TYR A 261 12.14 -17.48 16.56
C TYR A 261 12.75 -18.82 16.12
N LYS A 262 12.00 -19.89 16.36
CA LYS A 262 12.37 -21.25 15.95
C LYS A 262 11.48 -21.72 14.82
N VAL A 263 12.07 -22.31 13.78
CA VAL A 263 11.35 -23.02 12.71
C VAL A 263 11.56 -24.52 12.89
N GLU A 264 10.48 -25.28 12.93
CA GLU A 264 10.50 -26.74 13.08
C GLU A 264 9.64 -27.39 12.01
N GLU A 265 10.16 -28.42 11.33
CA GLU A 265 9.34 -29.36 10.55
C GLU A 265 8.82 -30.43 11.51
N ARG A 266 7.51 -30.42 11.78
CA ARG A 266 6.92 -31.35 12.78
C ARG A 266 6.47 -32.65 12.15
N VAL A 267 5.93 -32.56 10.94
CA VAL A 267 5.55 -33.69 10.10
C VAL A 267 6.01 -33.36 8.69
N ASP A 268 6.33 -34.37 7.88
CA ASP A 268 6.85 -34.20 6.52
C ASP A 268 6.07 -33.13 5.73
N GLY A 269 6.67 -31.96 5.51
CA GLY A 269 6.08 -30.82 4.80
C GLY A 269 5.15 -29.93 5.61
N PHE A 270 5.16 -30.02 6.95
CA PHE A 270 4.42 -29.14 7.86
C PHE A 270 5.37 -28.45 8.82
N PHE A 271 5.53 -27.14 8.64
CA PHE A 271 6.43 -26.30 9.42
C PHE A 271 5.66 -25.48 10.44
N VAL A 272 6.28 -25.23 11.59
CA VAL A 272 5.78 -24.31 12.60
C VAL A 272 6.89 -23.34 12.99
N ILE A 273 6.53 -22.05 13.04
CA ILE A 273 7.37 -20.96 13.50
C ILE A 273 6.87 -20.51 14.86
N THR A 274 7.72 -20.60 15.89
CA THR A 274 7.35 -20.36 17.29
C THR A 274 8.20 -19.24 17.89
N ALA A 275 7.56 -18.35 18.64
CA ALA A 275 8.21 -17.25 19.34
C ALA A 275 9.06 -17.74 20.54
N PRO A 276 10.06 -16.97 21.00
CA PRO A 276 10.85 -17.33 22.18
C PRO A 276 9.99 -17.56 23.42
N GLY A 277 10.28 -18.62 24.17
CA GLY A 277 9.57 -18.95 25.42
C GLY A 277 8.19 -19.57 25.24
N GLU A 278 7.64 -19.58 24.02
CA GLU A 278 6.37 -20.21 23.73
C GLU A 278 6.52 -21.72 23.53
N HIS A 279 5.67 -22.47 24.23
CA HIS A 279 5.61 -23.93 24.17
C HIS A 279 4.25 -24.37 23.64
N VAL A 280 3.74 -23.66 22.62
CA VAL A 280 2.39 -23.91 22.14
C VAL A 280 2.42 -24.99 21.07
N PRO A 281 1.73 -26.12 21.25
CA PRO A 281 1.62 -27.14 20.22
C PRO A 281 0.87 -26.64 18.97
N GLN A 282 0.17 -25.51 19.02
CA GLN A 282 -0.65 -25.00 17.90
C GLN A 282 -0.65 -23.47 17.73
N GLY A 283 0.09 -22.71 18.54
CA GLY A 283 -0.04 -21.25 18.63
C GLY A 283 0.84 -20.43 17.68
N GLY A 284 1.70 -21.06 16.89
CA GLY A 284 2.66 -20.37 16.03
C GLY A 284 2.11 -19.93 14.67
N ILE A 285 3.04 -19.68 13.74
CA ILE A 285 2.71 -19.63 12.30
C ILE A 285 2.98 -21.00 11.72
N SER A 286 1.95 -21.62 11.17
CA SER A 286 2.06 -22.91 10.49
C SER A 286 2.17 -22.72 8.98
N ILE A 287 2.93 -23.60 8.32
CA ILE A 287 3.11 -23.63 6.87
C ILE A 287 2.95 -25.08 6.40
N ASP A 288 1.92 -25.37 5.60
CA ASP A 288 1.65 -26.70 5.04
C ASP A 288 2.00 -26.74 3.55
N VAL A 289 2.90 -27.64 3.18
CA VAL A 289 3.41 -27.83 1.82
C VAL A 289 3.16 -29.21 1.24
N ARG A 290 2.33 -30.02 1.91
CA ARG A 290 2.14 -31.45 1.61
C ARG A 290 1.32 -31.71 0.34
N LEU A 291 0.68 -30.69 -0.25
CA LEU A 291 -0.13 -30.79 -1.46
C LEU A 291 -1.22 -31.89 -1.40
N GLN A 292 -1.77 -32.13 -0.21
CA GLN A 292 -2.76 -33.19 0.05
C GLN A 292 -4.01 -32.63 0.71
N GLY A 293 -5.11 -33.39 0.66
CA GLY A 293 -6.36 -33.00 1.31
C GLY A 293 -6.90 -31.68 0.76
N ILE A 294 -7.08 -30.67 1.62
CA ILE A 294 -7.56 -29.34 1.20
C ILE A 294 -6.56 -28.59 0.30
N PHE A 295 -5.27 -28.98 0.31
CA PHE A 295 -4.20 -28.33 -0.43
C PHE A 295 -3.84 -28.99 -1.77
N GLU A 296 -4.61 -30.00 -2.20
CA GLU A 296 -4.44 -30.66 -3.50
C GLU A 296 -4.54 -29.70 -4.69
N THR A 297 -5.44 -28.72 -4.60
CA THR A 297 -5.59 -27.64 -5.59
C THR A 297 -5.68 -26.30 -4.88
N TYR A 298 -5.30 -25.24 -5.58
CA TYR A 298 -5.40 -23.87 -5.07
C TYR A 298 -6.84 -23.47 -4.77
N GLU A 299 -7.75 -23.81 -5.67
CA GLU A 299 -9.16 -23.48 -5.57
C GLU A 299 -9.83 -24.20 -4.38
N LYS A 300 -9.43 -25.45 -4.10
CA LYS A 300 -9.91 -26.22 -2.95
C LYS A 300 -9.45 -25.60 -1.64
N ALA A 301 -8.18 -25.19 -1.56
CA ALA A 301 -7.62 -24.53 -0.38
C ALA A 301 -8.30 -23.17 -0.12
N VAL A 302 -8.44 -22.34 -1.16
CA VAL A 302 -9.14 -21.05 -1.07
C VAL A 302 -10.59 -21.24 -0.61
N ASN A 303 -11.32 -22.18 -1.21
CA ASN A 303 -12.71 -22.43 -0.84
C ASN A 303 -12.84 -22.92 0.61
N TYR A 304 -11.94 -23.80 1.06
CA TYR A 304 -11.89 -24.25 2.46
C TYR A 304 -11.83 -23.05 3.41
N TYR A 305 -10.85 -22.15 3.25
CA TYR A 305 -10.70 -21.00 4.14
C TYR A 305 -11.88 -20.02 4.08
N ILE A 306 -12.46 -19.77 2.90
CA ILE A 306 -13.67 -18.93 2.77
C ILE A 306 -14.83 -19.50 3.59
N THR A 307 -14.98 -20.83 3.61
CA THR A 307 -16.09 -21.50 4.32
C THR A 307 -15.80 -21.75 5.80
N SER A 308 -14.54 -21.84 6.21
CA SER A 308 -14.15 -22.21 7.57
C SER A 308 -14.00 -21.02 8.52
N VAL A 309 -14.13 -19.78 8.03
CA VAL A 309 -14.11 -18.56 8.86
C VAL A 309 -15.29 -17.62 8.59
N GLU A 310 -15.62 -16.79 9.56
CA GLU A 310 -16.41 -15.58 9.39
C GLU A 310 -15.47 -14.47 8.92
N LEU A 311 -15.43 -14.25 7.61
CA LEU A 311 -14.49 -13.31 6.99
C LEU A 311 -14.76 -11.89 7.49
N SER A 312 -13.78 -11.31 8.17
CA SER A 312 -13.66 -9.86 8.33
C SER A 312 -12.91 -9.25 7.15
N TYR A 313 -12.10 -10.04 6.44
CA TYR A 313 -11.27 -9.58 5.35
C TYR A 313 -10.84 -10.69 4.38
N ASN A 314 -10.79 -10.38 3.08
CA ASN A 314 -10.41 -11.31 2.00
C ASN A 314 -9.81 -10.54 0.81
N VAL A 315 -8.60 -10.91 0.41
CA VAL A 315 -7.99 -10.46 -0.85
C VAL A 315 -7.50 -11.65 -1.65
N GLN A 316 -7.86 -11.67 -2.93
CA GLN A 316 -7.47 -12.71 -3.87
C GLN A 316 -6.72 -12.10 -5.04
N LYS A 317 -5.53 -12.62 -5.30
CA LYS A 317 -4.67 -12.36 -6.46
C LYS A 317 -4.44 -13.71 -7.17
N PRO A 318 -4.04 -13.73 -8.45
CA PRO A 318 -3.96 -14.99 -9.23
C PRO A 318 -3.18 -16.14 -8.58
N ASN A 319 -2.18 -15.83 -7.75
CA ASN A 319 -1.31 -16.81 -7.09
C ASN A 319 -1.28 -16.67 -5.55
N LEU A 320 -2.10 -15.80 -4.96
CA LEU A 320 -2.09 -15.52 -3.52
C LEU A 320 -3.48 -15.08 -3.07
N SER A 321 -4.03 -15.77 -2.09
CA SER A 321 -5.21 -15.31 -1.35
C SER A 321 -4.86 -15.13 0.12
N VAL A 322 -5.36 -14.07 0.75
CA VAL A 322 -5.17 -13.78 2.17
C VAL A 322 -6.54 -13.56 2.80
N PHE A 323 -6.77 -14.19 3.95
CA PHE A 323 -8.03 -14.16 4.67
C PHE A 323 -7.77 -13.77 6.12
N ILE A 324 -8.63 -12.94 6.69
CA ILE A 324 -8.72 -12.74 8.15
C ILE A 324 -10.17 -12.96 8.53
N GLY A 325 -10.39 -13.69 9.61
CA GLY A 325 -11.73 -13.97 10.07
C GLY A 325 -11.78 -14.83 11.32
N VAL A 326 -12.96 -14.90 11.92
CA VAL A 326 -13.20 -15.69 13.14
C VAL A 326 -13.54 -17.12 12.75
N GLY A 327 -12.82 -18.10 13.30
CA GLY A 327 -13.02 -19.52 13.01
C GLY A 327 -14.47 -19.99 13.21
N LYS A 328 -14.96 -20.80 12.28
CA LYS A 328 -16.24 -21.53 12.30
C LYS A 328 -15.97 -23.04 12.40
N GLU A 329 -16.94 -23.86 11.97
CA GLU A 329 -16.75 -25.31 11.85
C GLU A 329 -15.56 -25.64 10.94
N GLY A 330 -14.65 -26.49 11.44
CA GLY A 330 -13.38 -26.80 10.77
C GLY A 330 -12.18 -25.98 11.27
N GLN A 331 -12.40 -24.90 12.04
CA GLN A 331 -11.38 -24.17 12.80
C GLN A 331 -11.80 -24.01 14.27
N ILE A 332 -10.94 -23.42 15.10
CA ILE A 332 -11.29 -23.17 16.51
C ILE A 332 -12.32 -22.05 16.57
N LYS A 333 -13.55 -22.39 16.95
CA LYS A 333 -14.67 -21.44 16.99
C LYS A 333 -14.35 -20.25 17.90
N GLY A 334 -14.55 -19.03 17.39
CA GLY A 334 -14.39 -17.79 18.16
C GLY A 334 -12.96 -17.26 18.23
N ILE A 335 -11.98 -17.92 17.62
CA ILE A 335 -10.61 -17.41 17.49
C ILE A 335 -10.46 -16.71 16.14
N GLU A 336 -9.88 -15.51 16.11
CA GLU A 336 -9.55 -14.85 14.85
C GLU A 336 -8.26 -15.43 14.28
N PHE A 337 -8.28 -15.77 13.00
CA PHE A 337 -7.15 -16.33 12.27
C PHE A 337 -6.73 -15.40 11.14
N GLN A 338 -5.44 -15.42 10.84
CA GLN A 338 -4.87 -14.88 9.60
C GLN A 338 -4.33 -16.04 8.77
N ASN A 339 -4.86 -16.16 7.54
CA ASN A 339 -4.56 -17.25 6.64
C ASN A 339 -4.04 -16.72 5.30
N ALA A 340 -3.13 -17.44 4.67
CA ALA A 340 -2.71 -17.19 3.29
C ALA A 340 -2.61 -18.49 2.51
N VAL A 341 -3.05 -18.46 1.25
CA VAL A 341 -2.96 -19.58 0.31
C VAL A 341 -2.16 -19.13 -0.89
N LEU A 342 -1.06 -19.83 -1.19
CA LEU A 342 -0.22 -19.56 -2.36
C LEU A 342 -0.36 -20.70 -3.36
N ARG A 343 -0.46 -20.37 -4.66
CA ARG A 343 -0.44 -21.38 -5.72
C ARG A 343 0.97 -21.99 -5.79
N TYR A 344 1.06 -23.31 -5.73
CA TYR A 344 2.35 -24.01 -5.66
C TYR A 344 2.28 -25.37 -6.34
N LYS A 345 3.11 -25.55 -7.38
CA LYS A 345 3.07 -26.71 -8.28
C LYS A 345 1.63 -26.93 -8.78
N THR A 346 1.09 -28.14 -8.62
CA THR A 346 -0.29 -28.49 -8.99
C THR A 346 -1.32 -28.13 -7.91
N GLY A 347 -0.88 -27.72 -6.72
CA GLY A 347 -1.75 -27.46 -5.57
C GLY A 347 -1.52 -26.11 -4.90
N ALA A 348 -1.56 -26.10 -3.58
CA ALA A 348 -1.38 -24.90 -2.78
C ALA A 348 -0.50 -25.10 -1.53
N LEU A 349 0.13 -24.01 -1.11
CA LEU A 349 0.74 -23.85 0.21
C LEU A 349 -0.26 -23.12 1.10
N GLY A 350 -0.48 -23.62 2.32
CA GLY A 350 -1.25 -22.92 3.35
C GLY A 350 -0.31 -22.30 4.37
N LEU A 351 -0.53 -21.02 4.73
CA LEU A 351 0.04 -20.39 5.90
C LEU A 351 -1.10 -19.99 6.82
N GLU A 352 -0.97 -20.27 8.11
CA GLU A 352 -2.02 -19.98 9.09
C GLU A 352 -1.40 -19.55 10.41
N THR A 353 -2.02 -18.56 11.06
CA THR A 353 -1.74 -18.21 12.44
C THR A 353 -2.98 -17.68 13.14
N ILE A 354 -2.98 -17.77 14.47
CA ILE A 354 -3.91 -17.02 15.30
C ILE A 354 -3.57 -15.53 15.19
N ASN A 355 -4.60 -14.67 15.03
CA ASN A 355 -4.41 -13.24 14.78
C ASN A 355 -4.10 -12.46 16.08
N VAL A 356 -3.11 -12.92 16.85
CA VAL A 356 -2.66 -12.32 18.11
C VAL A 356 -1.14 -12.13 18.08
N GLU A 357 -0.66 -11.17 18.87
CA GLU A 357 0.78 -10.99 19.06
C GLU A 357 1.43 -12.19 19.76
N PRO A 358 2.69 -12.51 19.43
CA PRO A 358 3.55 -11.78 18.52
C PRO A 358 3.44 -12.24 17.05
N TYR A 359 2.60 -13.24 16.75
CA TYR A 359 2.55 -13.88 15.43
C TYR A 359 1.87 -13.01 14.38
N LYS A 360 0.83 -12.25 14.77
CA LYS A 360 0.15 -11.28 13.92
C LYS A 360 1.15 -10.33 13.23
N SER A 361 2.01 -9.67 14.01
CA SER A 361 2.96 -8.68 13.46
C SER A 361 4.01 -9.27 12.51
N ILE A 362 4.37 -10.56 12.66
CA ILE A 362 5.40 -11.19 11.82
C ILE A 362 4.83 -11.98 10.62
N PHE A 363 3.54 -12.30 10.61
CA PHE A 363 2.91 -13.07 9.52
C PHE A 363 3.08 -12.37 8.16
N GLY A 364 2.82 -11.06 8.10
CA GLY A 364 3.04 -10.26 6.89
C GLY A 364 4.51 -10.22 6.44
N THR A 365 5.45 -10.24 7.40
CA THR A 365 6.90 -10.30 7.10
C THR A 365 7.26 -11.63 6.45
N ILE A 366 6.78 -12.75 6.99
CA ILE A 366 7.01 -14.08 6.41
C ILE A 366 6.39 -14.17 5.02
N LEU A 367 5.13 -13.78 4.88
CA LEU A 367 4.40 -13.84 3.61
C LEU A 367 5.05 -12.99 2.53
N SER A 368 5.48 -11.77 2.84
CA SER A 368 6.13 -10.86 1.89
C SER A 368 7.51 -11.32 1.44
N ASN A 369 8.21 -12.12 2.27
CA ASN A 369 9.51 -12.69 1.95
C ASN A 369 9.44 -14.16 1.48
N PHE A 370 8.25 -14.73 1.36
CA PHE A 370 8.06 -16.10 0.94
C PHE A 370 8.40 -16.28 -0.54
N LYS A 371 9.25 -17.27 -0.84
CA LYS A 371 9.73 -17.59 -2.18
C LYS A 371 9.52 -19.07 -2.46
N ILE A 372 9.03 -19.35 -3.66
CA ILE A 372 9.06 -20.67 -4.28
C ILE A 372 10.32 -20.67 -5.17
N ILE A 373 11.23 -21.61 -4.93
CA ILE A 373 12.55 -21.72 -5.56
C ILE A 373 12.49 -22.59 -6.80
#